data_AF-A0A2V8E1Z3-F1
#
_entry.id   AF-A0A2V8E1Z3-F1
#
_cell.length_a   1.000
_cell.length_b   1.000
_cell.length_c   1.000
_cell.angle_alpha   90.00
_cell.angle_beta   90.00
_cell.angle_gamma   90.00
#
_symmetry.space_group_name_H-M   'P 1'
#
loop_
_entity.id
_entity.type
_entity.pdbx_description
1 polymer ?
#
loop_
_entity_poly.entity_id
_entity_poly.type
_entity_poly.pdbx_seq_one_letter_code
_entity_poly.pdbx_strand_id
1 'polypeptide(L)' 'MVVLLNDDYTTMDFVIRVLETVFQKSPVEAYRVMMHVHVNGRGIAGVYPFEIAETKVDTVATMARDEGFPLKATIEES' A
#
# COMPACT_ATOMS: atom_id res chain seq x y z
N MET A 1 -3.11 0.00 12.14
CA MET A 1 -2.05 -0.04 11.11
C MET A 1 -2.66 -0.04 9.72
N VAL A 2 -1.92 0.42 8.68
CA VAL A 2 -2.37 0.35 7.28
C VAL A 2 -1.75 -0.86 6.59
N VAL A 3 -2.60 -1.68 5.96
CA VAL A 3 -2.23 -2.94 5.30
C VAL A 3 -2.55 -2.86 3.81
N LEU A 4 -1.60 -3.21 2.96
CA LEU A 4 -1.84 -3.45 1.53
C LEU A 4 -2.21 -4.92 1.32
N LEU A 5 -3.19 -5.15 0.44
CA LEU A 5 -3.63 -6.47 0.03
C LEU A 5 -3.15 -6.76 -1.39
N ASN A 6 -2.60 -7.95 -1.60
CA ASN A 6 -2.16 -8.40 -2.92
C ASN A 6 -3.35 -8.69 -3.84
N ASP A 7 -3.12 -8.55 -5.13
CA ASP A 7 -4.01 -8.96 -6.21
C ASP A 7 -3.17 -9.34 -7.44
N ASP A 8 -3.79 -9.96 -8.44
CA ASP A 8 -3.09 -10.51 -9.62
C ASP A 8 -2.92 -9.50 -10.77
N TYR A 9 -3.40 -8.27 -10.64
CA TYR A 9 -3.48 -7.28 -11.72
C TYR A 9 -2.59 -6.05 -11.50
N THR A 10 -2.38 -5.67 -10.24
CA THR A 10 -1.56 -4.51 -9.87
C THR A 10 -0.08 -4.80 -10.12
N THR A 11 0.61 -3.90 -10.82
CA THR A 11 2.04 -4.05 -11.09
C THR A 11 2.89 -3.79 -9.85
N MET A 12 4.02 -4.48 -9.73
CA MET A 12 4.98 -4.27 -8.64
C MET A 12 5.50 -2.82 -8.60
N ASP A 13 5.77 -2.22 -9.76
CA ASP A 13 6.22 -0.83 -9.86
C ASP A 13 5.18 0.15 -9.33
N PHE A 14 3.89 -0.10 -9.56
CA PHE A 14 2.83 0.72 -8.99
C PHE A 14 2.79 0.60 -7.47
N VAL A 15 2.89 -0.61 -6.92
CA VAL A 15 2.95 -0.83 -5.46
C VAL A 15 4.15 -0.13 -4.83
N ILE A 16 5.33 -0.19 -5.47
CA ILE A 16 6.52 0.55 -5.03
C ILE A 16 6.24 2.05 -5.03
N ARG A 17 5.67 2.60 -6.12
CA ARG A 17 5.32 4.03 -6.20
C ARG A 17 4.36 4.44 -5.08
N VAL A 18 3.36 3.64 -4.77
CA VAL A 18 2.44 3.88 -3.64
C VAL A 18 3.20 3.92 -2.32
N LEU A 19 4.10 2.98 -2.08
CA LEU A 19 4.91 2.91 -0.86
C LEU A 19 5.87 4.11 -0.71
N GLU A 20 6.48 4.56 -1.80
CA GLU A 20 7.38 5.73 -1.80
C GLU A 20 6.61 7.05 -1.64
N THR A 21 5.48 7.21 -2.33
CA THR A 21 4.75 8.49 -2.37
C THR A 21 3.79 8.67 -1.19
N VAL A 22 2.98 7.65 -0.88
CA VAL A 22 1.94 7.74 0.15
C VAL A 22 2.51 7.40 1.52
N PHE A 23 3.40 6.41 1.60
CA PHE A 23 3.97 5.92 2.86
C PHE A 23 5.38 6.42 3.15
N GLN A 24 5.97 7.20 2.23
CA GLN A 24 7.30 7.81 2.37
C GLN A 24 8.40 6.77 2.68
N LYS A 25 8.26 5.56 2.14
CA LYS A 25 9.28 4.52 2.26
C LYS A 25 10.47 4.87 1.38
N SER A 26 11.66 4.56 1.86
CA SER A 26 12.84 4.55 0.98
C SER A 26 12.68 3.47 -0.10
N PRO A 27 13.38 3.58 -1.25
CA PRO A 27 13.27 2.59 -2.33
C PRO A 27 13.53 1.15 -1.87
N VAL A 28 14.51 0.97 -0.97
CA VAL A 28 14.85 -0.35 -0.41
C VAL A 28 13.72 -0.89 0.48
N GLU A 29 13.11 -0.05 1.31
CA GLU A 29 11.98 -0.45 2.14
C GLU A 29 10.73 -0.71 1.32
N ALA A 30 10.44 0.13 0.32
CA ALA A 30 9.32 -0.02 -0.59
C ALA A 30 9.40 -1.36 -1.32
N TYR A 31 10.57 -1.70 -1.88
CA TYR A 31 10.79 -2.99 -2.53
C TYR A 31 10.57 -4.17 -1.57
N ARG A 32 11.10 -4.10 -0.34
CA ARG A 32 10.92 -5.15 0.67
C ARG A 32 9.46 -5.34 1.06
N VAL A 33 8.72 -4.26 1.28
CA VAL A 33 7.30 -4.31 1.63
C VAL A 33 6.48 -4.83 0.45
N MET A 34 6.74 -4.35 -0.77
CA MET A 34 6.08 -4.84 -1.99
C MET A 34 6.27 -6.35 -2.14
N MET A 35 7.51 -6.85 -2.04
CA MET A 35 7.79 -8.28 -2.12
C MET A 35 7.09 -9.07 -1.02
N HIS A 36 7.01 -8.51 0.19
CA HIS A 36 6.28 -9.14 1.28
C HIS A 36 4.78 -9.25 0.98
N VAL A 37 4.14 -8.18 0.48
CA VAL A 37 2.74 -8.19 0.05
C VAL A 37 2.52 -9.24 -1.03
N HIS A 38 3.37 -9.26 -2.05
CA HIS A 38 3.28 -10.20 -3.17
C HIS A 38 3.35 -11.66 -2.71
N VAL A 39 4.30 -12.00 -1.84
CA VAL A 39 4.52 -13.38 -1.40
C VAL A 39 3.51 -13.84 -0.35
N ASN A 40 3.08 -12.96 0.55
CA ASN A 40 2.24 -13.32 1.71
C ASN A 40 0.75 -12.95 1.51
N GLY A 41 0.39 -12.38 0.37
CA GLY A 41 -0.97 -11.91 0.07
C GLY A 41 -1.36 -10.59 0.74
N ARG A 42 -0.57 -10.11 1.70
CA ARG A 42 -0.77 -8.84 2.41
C ARG A 42 0.52 -8.37 3.08
N GLY A 43 0.59 -7.09 3.43
CA GLY A 43 1.75 -6.53 4.12
C GLY A 43 1.48 -5.17 4.75
N ILE A 44 2.18 -4.88 5.85
CA ILE A 44 2.04 -3.61 6.57
C ILE A 44 2.78 -2.53 5.79
N ALA A 45 2.04 -1.52 5.31
CA ALA A 45 2.63 -0.35 4.67
C ALA A 45 3.13 0.67 5.70
N GLY A 46 2.43 0.82 6.84
CA GLY A 46 2.87 1.67 7.94
C GLY A 46 1.89 1.70 9.11
N VAL A 47 2.32 2.32 10.21
CA VAL A 47 1.51 2.49 11.43
C VAL A 47 1.31 3.98 11.65
N TYR A 48 0.05 4.40 11.78
CA TYR A 48 -0.34 5.80 11.90
C TYR A 48 -1.56 5.91 12.84
N PRO A 49 -1.81 7.09 13.45
CA PRO A 49 -3.10 7.43 14.03
C PRO A 49 -4.25 7.22 13.03
N PHE A 50 -5.45 6.92 13.51
CA PHE A 50 -6.61 6.56 12.68
C PHE A 50 -6.89 7.58 11.57
N GLU A 51 -6.99 8.88 11.90
CA GLU A 51 -7.28 9.95 10.93
C GLU A 51 -6.23 10.02 9.80
N ILE A 52 -4.96 9.80 10.13
CA ILE A 52 -3.87 9.76 9.14
C ILE A 52 -3.94 8.48 8.31
N ALA A 53 -4.28 7.34 8.94
CA ALA A 53 -4.43 6.07 8.26
C ALA A 53 -5.58 6.11 7.24
N GLU A 54 -6.73 6.70 7.60
CA GLU A 54 -7.89 6.90 6.73
C GLU A 54 -7.53 7.71 5.49
N THR A 55 -6.91 8.88 5.68
CA THR A 55 -6.44 9.73 4.58
C THR A 55 -5.49 8.97 3.63
N LYS A 56 -4.58 8.15 4.18
CA LYS A 56 -3.63 7.35 3.38
C LYS A 56 -4.35 6.25 2.59
N VAL A 57 -5.29 5.54 3.19
CA VAL A 57 -6.08 4.50 2.51
C VAL A 57 -6.86 5.10 1.34
N ASP A 58 -7.52 6.23 1.55
CA ASP A 58 -8.26 6.93 0.49
C ASP A 58 -7.36 7.42 -0.64
N THR A 59 -6.15 7.88 -0.30
CA THR A 59 -5.14 8.28 -1.29
C THR A 59 -4.70 7.09 -2.14
N VAL A 60 -4.42 5.93 -1.52
CA VAL A 60 -4.08 4.70 -2.27
C VAL A 60 -5.22 4.28 -3.18
N ALA A 61 -6.46 4.27 -2.66
CA ALA A 61 -7.64 3.87 -3.44
C ALA A 61 -7.87 4.79 -4.65
N THR A 62 -7.62 6.09 -4.49
CA THR A 62 -7.72 7.06 -5.58
C THR A 62 -6.64 6.85 -6.63
N MET A 63 -5.37 6.72 -6.22
CA MET A 63 -4.27 6.43 -7.15
C MET A 63 -4.48 5.13 -7.93
N ALA A 64 -4.96 4.08 -7.25
CA ALA A 64 -5.23 2.79 -7.88
C ALA A 64 -6.36 2.89 -8.91
N ARG A 65 -7.44 3.60 -8.56
CA ARG A 65 -8.56 3.84 -9.48
C ARG A 65 -8.12 4.61 -10.73
N ASP A 66 -7.33 5.67 -10.56
CA ASP A 66 -6.87 6.53 -11.65
C ASP A 66 -5.96 5.79 -12.64
N GLU A 67 -5.18 4.82 -12.15
CA GLU A 67 -4.30 3.96 -12.96
C GLU A 67 -4.98 2.64 -13.41
N GLY A 68 -6.24 2.43 -13.03
CA GLY A 68 -7.01 1.23 -13.41
C GLY A 68 -6.62 -0.05 -12.67
N PHE A 69 -5.93 0.04 -11.54
CA PHE A 69 -5.53 -1.09 -10.71
C PHE A 69 -6.54 -1.39 -9.59
N PRO A 70 -6.77 -2.67 -9.25
CA PRO A 70 -7.67 -3.05 -8.17
C PRO A 70 -7.02 -3.07 -6.77
N LEU A 71 -5.81 -2.53 -6.61
CA LEU A 71 -5.06 -2.50 -5.35
C LEU A 71 -5.91 -1.98 -4.19
N LYS A 72 -5.87 -2.69 -3.05
CA LYS A 72 -6.59 -2.30 -1.83
C LYS A 72 -5.65 -2.00 -0.67
N ALA A 73 -5.98 -0.96 0.07
CA ALA A 73 -5.43 -0.67 1.39
C ALA A 73 -6.54 -0.74 2.45
N THR A 74 -6.24 -1.24 3.64
CA THR A 74 -7.18 -1.30 4.77
C THR A 74 -6.54 -0.75 6.04
N ILE A 75 -7.38 -0.31 6.99
CA ILE A 75 -6.96 -0.04 8.36
C ILE A 75 -7.33 -1.27 9.20
N GLU A 76 -6.36 -1.79 9.95
CA GLU A 76 -6.60 -2.82 10.96
C GLU A 76 -6.22 -2.29 12.34
N GLU A 77 -6.97 -2.69 13.37
CA GLU A 77 -6.61 -2.39 14.76
C GLU A 77 -5.32 -3.13 15.14
N SER A 78 -4.50 -2.49 15.97
CA SER A 78 -3.26 -3.07 16.51
C SER A 78 -3.53 -3.85 17.79
#